data_AF-A0A661M271-F1
#
_entry.id   AF-A0A661M271-F1
#
_cell.length_a   1.000
_cell.length_b   1.000
_cell.length_c   1.000
_cell.angle_alpha   90.00
_cell.angle_beta   90.00
_cell.angle_gamma   90.00
#
_symmetry.space_group_name_H-M   'P 1'
#
loop_
_entity.id
_entity.type
_entity.pdbx_description
1 polymer ?
#
loop_
_entity_poly.entity_id
_entity_poly.type
_entity_poly.pdbx_seq_one_letter_code
_entity_poly.pdbx_strand_id
1 'polypeptide(L)'
;MKDRIERGKYGVKNGWLVKRERGKEKLVANFYINITRRLRERTPDGIFESVEIMVHAPNKEYRVKMPLSVFQSSSLGKEIASQCDFMTILYGTGKDLRNAAMEFLEGRPVRVNEVFSDLGFSPNGNFYSTNIFITKNGVFDRVEQPFKGDAHGYLRNLGFKRGDKDTLRKLCHHLLDYFLELKRHAVMYPLMGHICLAPFSSLIIQGSKQKPALHLVGRTGCGKTFLGGLAASFFGTFKDVFLTWDSTANSLEQVSFGARGHLVFIDDYCSSDISYKK
;
A
#
# COMPACT_ATOMS: atom_id res chain seq x y z
N MET A 1 30.89 1.97 -14.08
CA MET A 1 30.34 0.73 -13.46
C MET A 1 31.43 -0.33 -13.37
N LYS A 2 32.10 -0.66 -14.50
CA LYS A 2 33.24 -1.60 -14.53
C LYS A 2 34.41 -1.19 -13.62
N ASP A 3 34.90 0.05 -13.71
CA ASP A 3 36.10 0.49 -12.96
C ASP A 3 36.03 0.38 -11.43
N ARG A 4 34.85 0.51 -10.80
CA ARG A 4 34.70 0.41 -9.33
C ARG A 4 34.47 -1.01 -8.85
N ILE A 5 33.70 -1.78 -9.62
CA ILE A 5 33.59 -3.23 -9.48
C ILE A 5 34.97 -3.88 -9.59
N GLU A 6 35.92 -3.25 -10.28
CA GLU A 6 37.26 -3.80 -10.46
C GLU A 6 38.33 -3.25 -9.50
N ARG A 7 38.11 -2.18 -8.72
CA ARG A 7 39.17 -1.54 -7.89
C ARG A 7 38.90 -1.50 -6.38
N GLY A 8 37.69 -1.85 -5.95
CA GLY A 8 37.32 -1.87 -4.54
C GLY A 8 37.81 -3.08 -3.74
N LYS A 9 37.45 -3.13 -2.44
CA LYS A 9 37.66 -4.30 -1.57
C LYS A 9 36.84 -5.48 -2.08
N TYR A 10 35.68 -5.20 -2.67
CA TYR A 10 34.87 -6.19 -3.36
C TYR A 10 34.95 -5.96 -4.86
N GLY A 11 34.86 -7.05 -5.63
CA GLY A 11 34.80 -6.96 -7.08
C GLY A 11 34.10 -8.13 -7.74
N VAL A 12 33.85 -8.01 -9.03
CA VAL A 12 33.17 -9.05 -9.82
C VAL A 12 34.13 -9.57 -10.89
N LYS A 13 34.34 -10.89 -10.91
CA LYS A 13 35.21 -11.59 -11.86
C LYS A 13 34.43 -12.72 -12.50
N ASN A 14 34.26 -12.68 -13.81
CA ASN A 14 33.43 -13.66 -14.55
C ASN A 14 32.01 -13.82 -13.96
N GLY A 15 31.41 -12.71 -13.50
CA GLY A 15 30.08 -12.73 -12.86
C GLY A 15 30.07 -13.14 -11.39
N TRP A 16 31.21 -13.53 -10.82
CA TRP A 16 31.30 -14.00 -9.43
C TRP A 16 31.82 -12.89 -8.52
N LEU A 17 31.25 -12.78 -7.32
CA LEU A 17 31.69 -11.83 -6.31
C LEU A 17 32.94 -12.34 -5.60
N VAL A 18 34.00 -11.52 -5.63
CA VAL A 18 35.26 -11.76 -4.95
C VAL A 18 35.55 -10.66 -3.93
N LYS A 19 36.21 -11.03 -2.83
CA LYS A 19 36.72 -10.12 -1.82
C LYS A 19 38.24 -10.10 -1.88
N ARG A 20 38.84 -8.92 -1.93
CA ARG A 20 40.28 -8.70 -1.91
C ARG A 20 40.74 -8.42 -0.50
N GLU A 21 41.65 -9.25 0.00
CA GLU A 21 42.19 -9.13 1.35
C GLU A 21 43.66 -9.53 1.34
N ARG A 22 44.55 -8.60 1.75
CA ARG A 22 46.01 -8.83 1.83
C ARG A 22 46.62 -9.38 0.53
N GLY A 23 46.22 -8.84 -0.62
CA GLY A 23 46.73 -9.25 -1.94
C GLY A 23 46.18 -10.58 -2.46
N LYS A 24 45.26 -11.24 -1.75
CA LYS A 24 44.58 -12.46 -2.20
C LYS A 24 43.11 -12.18 -2.52
N GLU A 25 42.60 -12.86 -3.54
CA GLU A 25 41.17 -12.87 -3.88
C GLU A 25 40.51 -14.09 -3.24
N LYS A 26 39.48 -13.86 -2.42
CA LYS A 26 38.63 -14.91 -1.87
C LYS A 26 37.26 -14.88 -2.55
N LEU A 27 36.79 -16.03 -3.01
CA LEU A 27 35.45 -16.17 -3.56
C LEU A 27 34.41 -15.95 -2.46
N VAL A 28 33.45 -15.06 -2.72
CA VAL A 28 32.33 -14.77 -1.81
C VAL A 28 31.06 -15.44 -2.31
N ALA A 29 30.73 -15.29 -3.59
CA ALA A 29 29.52 -15.84 -4.17
C ALA A 29 29.69 -16.02 -5.68
N ASN A 30 28.97 -16.96 -6.29
CA ASN A 30 28.92 -17.07 -7.76
C ASN A 30 27.92 -16.09 -8.41
N PHE A 31 27.45 -15.13 -7.63
CA PHE A 31 26.54 -14.05 -8.02
C PHE A 31 26.95 -12.77 -7.29
N TYR A 32 26.41 -11.64 -7.70
CA TYR A 32 26.52 -10.38 -6.96
C TYR A 32 25.18 -9.64 -6.95
N ILE A 33 25.04 -8.67 -6.05
CA ILE A 33 23.80 -7.93 -5.87
C ILE A 33 24.03 -6.43 -6.00
N ASN A 34 23.04 -5.73 -6.55
CA ASN A 34 22.98 -4.28 -6.60
C ASN A 34 21.70 -3.78 -5.94
N ILE A 35 21.81 -2.76 -5.08
CA ILE A 35 20.63 -2.08 -4.53
C ILE A 35 20.05 -1.19 -5.63
N THR A 36 18.82 -1.46 -6.05
CA THR A 36 18.15 -0.69 -7.10
C THR A 36 17.20 0.36 -6.51
N ARG A 37 16.54 0.05 -5.39
CA ARG A 37 15.59 0.95 -4.75
C ARG A 37 15.54 0.74 -3.24
N ARG A 38 15.33 1.83 -2.48
CA ARG A 38 14.87 1.77 -1.09
C ARG A 38 13.43 2.23 -1.05
N LEU A 39 12.63 1.49 -0.31
CA LEU A 39 11.21 1.72 -0.16
C LEU A 39 10.91 2.03 1.29
N ARG A 40 10.18 3.11 1.50
CA ARG A 40 9.64 3.46 2.80
C ARG A 40 8.12 3.34 2.68
N GLU A 41 7.59 2.20 3.12
CA GLU A 41 6.16 1.92 3.10
C GLU A 41 5.55 2.46 4.39
N ARG A 42 4.64 3.43 4.25
CA ARG A 42 3.90 3.94 5.39
C ARG A 42 2.61 3.15 5.54
N THR A 43 2.40 2.61 6.73
CA THR A 43 1.19 1.91 7.13
C THR A 43 0.64 2.54 8.43
N PRO A 44 -0.57 2.12 8.88
CA PRO A 44 -1.09 2.46 10.21
C PRO A 44 -0.17 2.08 11.36
N ASP A 45 0.52 0.94 11.23
CA ASP A 45 1.29 0.30 12.28
C ASP A 45 2.72 0.87 12.39
N GLY A 46 3.08 1.76 11.46
CA GLY A 46 4.35 2.45 11.46
C GLY A 46 4.92 2.60 10.05
N ILE A 47 6.24 2.76 10.02
CA ILE A 47 6.97 2.89 8.77
C ILE A 47 7.81 1.64 8.58
N PHE A 48 7.57 0.94 7.48
CA PHE A 48 8.24 -0.29 7.12
C PHE A 48 9.22 -0.01 6.00
N GLU A 49 10.50 -0.25 6.25
CA GLU A 49 11.54 -0.08 5.25
C GLU A 49 11.80 -1.40 4.53
N SER A 50 11.86 -1.36 3.21
CA SER A 50 12.26 -2.49 2.37
C SER A 50 13.29 -2.06 1.35
N VAL A 51 14.04 -3.03 0.85
CA VAL A 51 15.01 -2.82 -0.22
C VAL A 51 14.64 -3.71 -1.40
N GLU A 52 14.75 -3.15 -2.59
CA GLU A 52 14.77 -3.92 -3.82
C GLU A 52 16.21 -4.05 -4.30
N ILE A 53 16.61 -5.28 -4.60
CA ILE A 53 17.91 -5.60 -5.13
C ILE A 53 17.77 -6.30 -6.48
N MET A 54 18.76 -6.09 -7.34
CA MET A 54 18.99 -6.94 -8.50
C MET A 54 20.05 -7.97 -8.14
N VAL A 55 19.73 -9.25 -8.31
CA VAL A 55 20.65 -10.37 -8.14
C VAL A 55 21.13 -10.78 -9.53
N HIS A 56 22.41 -10.61 -9.79
CA HIS A 56 23.04 -11.02 -11.05
C HIS A 56 23.64 -12.41 -10.85
N ALA A 57 22.85 -13.45 -11.15
CA ALA A 57 23.26 -14.85 -11.05
C ALA A 57 23.81 -15.34 -12.41
N PRO A 58 24.47 -16.52 -12.48
CA PRO A 58 25.18 -16.97 -13.69
C PRO A 58 24.34 -16.99 -14.97
N ASN A 59 23.06 -17.35 -14.88
CA ASN A 59 22.20 -17.58 -16.05
C ASN A 59 21.05 -16.57 -16.19
N LYS A 60 20.78 -15.78 -15.14
CA LYS A 60 19.60 -14.91 -15.08
C LYS A 60 19.76 -13.82 -14.02
N GLU A 61 19.09 -12.70 -14.23
CA GLU A 61 18.91 -11.68 -13.22
C GLU A 61 17.57 -11.83 -12.49
N TYR A 62 17.59 -11.68 -11.16
CA TYR A 62 16.40 -11.74 -10.32
C TYR A 62 16.17 -10.40 -9.63
N ARG A 63 14.94 -9.92 -9.66
CA ARG A 63 14.53 -8.77 -8.85
C ARG A 63 13.93 -9.28 -7.55
N VAL A 64 14.58 -8.98 -6.43
CA VAL A 64 14.21 -9.47 -5.11
C VAL A 64 13.83 -8.28 -4.24
N LYS A 65 12.69 -8.37 -3.55
CA LYS A 65 12.25 -7.38 -2.55
C LYS A 65 12.24 -8.04 -1.18
N MET A 66 12.79 -7.36 -0.18
CA MET A 66 12.80 -7.84 1.20
C MET A 66 12.77 -6.70 2.23
N PRO A 67 12.33 -6.95 3.48
CA PRO A 67 12.47 -5.97 4.56
C PRO A 67 13.92 -5.55 4.78
N LEU A 68 14.15 -4.28 5.13
CA LEU A 68 15.49 -3.76 5.40
C LEU A 68 16.17 -4.49 6.57
N SER A 69 15.38 -4.92 7.56
CA SER A 69 15.85 -5.74 8.69
C SER A 69 16.41 -7.09 8.24
N VAL A 70 15.76 -7.76 7.28
CA VAL A 70 16.24 -9.01 6.68
C VAL A 70 17.50 -8.77 5.86
N PHE A 71 17.54 -7.67 5.09
CA PHE A 71 18.75 -7.31 4.38
C PHE A 71 19.94 -7.13 5.32
N GLN A 72 19.73 -6.50 6.48
CA GLN A 72 20.73 -6.22 7.52
C GLN A 72 21.06 -7.42 8.44
N SER A 73 20.28 -8.50 8.41
CA SER A 73 20.47 -9.65 9.29
C SER A 73 21.45 -10.69 8.73
N SER A 74 21.73 -11.75 9.49
CA SER A 74 22.47 -12.92 9.00
C SER A 74 21.67 -13.80 8.03
N SER A 75 20.35 -13.58 7.89
CA SER A 75 19.47 -14.40 7.04
C SER A 75 19.47 -13.99 5.57
N LEU A 76 20.12 -12.89 5.19
CA LEU A 76 20.17 -12.39 3.80
C LEU A 76 20.49 -13.49 2.77
N GLY A 77 21.49 -14.33 3.03
CA GLY A 77 21.86 -15.40 2.11
C GLY A 77 20.74 -16.43 1.90
N LYS A 78 20.01 -16.77 2.97
CA LYS A 78 18.86 -17.68 2.91
C LYS A 78 17.68 -17.05 2.16
N GLU A 79 17.44 -15.75 2.38
CA GLU A 79 16.37 -15.01 1.70
C GLU A 79 16.61 -14.89 0.18
N ILE A 80 17.87 -14.68 -0.22
CA ILE A 80 18.21 -14.68 -1.66
C ILE A 80 18.02 -16.08 -2.23
N ALA A 81 18.49 -17.12 -1.52
CA ALA A 81 18.38 -18.50 -1.97
C ALA A 81 16.92 -19.01 -2.07
N SER A 82 15.99 -18.49 -1.26
CA SER A 82 14.57 -18.86 -1.32
C SER A 82 13.83 -18.23 -2.51
N GLN A 83 14.33 -17.11 -3.03
CA GLN A 83 13.72 -16.35 -4.12
C GLN A 83 14.46 -16.50 -5.47
N CYS A 84 15.67 -17.04 -5.46
CA CYS A 84 16.50 -17.28 -6.63
C CYS A 84 16.66 -18.77 -6.90
N ASP A 85 17.19 -19.12 -8.06
CA ASP A 85 17.40 -20.52 -8.45
C ASP A 85 18.52 -21.19 -7.64
N PHE A 86 18.52 -22.53 -7.56
CA PHE A 86 19.43 -23.36 -6.76
C PHE A 86 20.91 -23.15 -7.11
N MET A 87 21.19 -22.60 -8.30
CA MET A 87 22.52 -22.25 -8.77
C MET A 87 23.09 -21.00 -8.09
N THR A 88 22.34 -20.31 -7.23
CA THR A 88 22.77 -19.09 -6.52
C THR A 88 23.47 -19.46 -5.22
N ILE A 89 24.80 -19.56 -5.24
CA ILE A 89 25.60 -20.11 -4.13
C ILE A 89 26.42 -19.02 -3.44
N LEU A 90 26.23 -18.91 -2.13
CA LEU A 90 27.00 -18.04 -1.24
C LEU A 90 28.07 -18.85 -0.51
N TYR A 91 29.34 -18.60 -0.80
CA TYR A 91 30.50 -19.23 -0.15
C TYR A 91 31.01 -18.44 1.06
N GLY A 92 30.80 -17.13 1.06
CA GLY A 92 31.18 -16.21 2.12
C GLY A 92 30.04 -15.94 3.11
N THR A 93 29.94 -14.70 3.58
CA THR A 93 28.89 -14.30 4.53
C THR A 93 27.88 -13.35 3.91
N GLY A 94 26.66 -13.30 4.46
CA GLY A 94 25.68 -12.27 4.09
C GLY A 94 26.19 -10.84 4.35
N LYS A 95 27.10 -10.67 5.32
CA LYS A 95 27.78 -9.39 5.58
C LYS A 95 28.66 -8.97 4.41
N ASP A 96 29.38 -9.90 3.79
CA ASP A 96 30.19 -9.61 2.60
C ASP A 96 29.33 -9.19 1.41
N LEU A 97 28.21 -9.88 1.17
CA LEU A 97 27.24 -9.48 0.14
C LEU A 97 26.72 -8.05 0.36
N ARG A 98 26.32 -7.73 1.60
CA ARG A 98 25.88 -6.38 1.96
C ARG A 98 26.95 -5.33 1.72
N ASN A 99 28.16 -5.58 2.19
CA ASN A 99 29.24 -4.62 2.09
C ASN A 99 29.60 -4.37 0.61
N ALA A 100 29.67 -5.44 -0.20
CA ALA A 100 29.85 -5.32 -1.64
C ALA A 100 28.74 -4.47 -2.28
N ALA A 101 27.47 -4.75 -1.95
CA ALA A 101 26.33 -4.00 -2.47
C ALA A 101 26.40 -2.50 -2.12
N MET A 102 26.82 -2.16 -0.90
CA MET A 102 26.99 -0.78 -0.45
C MET A 102 28.18 -0.09 -1.12
N GLU A 103 29.28 -0.81 -1.33
CA GLU A 103 30.47 -0.30 -2.03
C GLU A 103 30.17 -0.04 -3.52
N PHE A 104 29.42 -0.93 -4.17
CA PHE A 104 28.96 -0.73 -5.56
C PHE A 104 27.98 0.45 -5.69
N LEU A 105 27.31 0.79 -4.60
CA LEU A 105 26.36 1.89 -4.51
C LEU A 105 27.04 3.24 -4.20
N GLU A 106 28.24 3.25 -3.63
CA GLU A 106 28.91 4.45 -3.16
C GLU A 106 29.00 5.53 -4.26
N GLY A 107 28.53 6.76 -3.97
CA GLY A 107 28.43 7.85 -4.95
C GLY A 107 27.22 7.81 -5.89
N ARG A 108 26.25 6.90 -5.67
CA ARG A 108 24.95 6.89 -6.36
C ARG A 108 23.81 7.10 -5.36
N PRO A 109 22.99 8.15 -5.49
CA PRO A 109 21.81 8.28 -4.66
C PRO A 109 20.85 7.14 -4.99
N VAL A 110 20.54 6.29 -3.99
CA VAL A 110 19.41 5.35 -4.11
C VAL A 110 18.15 6.17 -4.05
N ARG A 111 17.28 6.01 -5.05
CA ARG A 111 15.92 6.56 -4.96
C ARG A 111 15.22 5.95 -3.76
N VAL A 112 14.91 6.79 -2.77
CA VAL A 112 14.00 6.45 -1.67
C VAL A 112 12.62 6.84 -2.13
N ASN A 113 11.78 5.85 -2.43
CA ASN A 113 10.38 6.10 -2.74
C ASN A 113 9.57 5.90 -1.47
N GLU A 114 8.81 6.92 -1.07
CA GLU A 114 7.74 6.77 -0.10
C GLU A 114 6.52 6.17 -0.81
N VAL A 115 6.05 5.01 -0.34
CA VAL A 115 4.88 4.30 -0.85
C VAL A 115 3.85 4.25 0.25
N PHE A 116 2.60 4.54 -0.09
CA PHE A 116 1.50 4.47 0.86
C PHE A 116 0.77 3.14 0.64
N SER A 117 0.51 2.43 1.74
CA SER A 117 -0.27 1.19 1.70
C SER A 117 -1.76 1.40 1.95
N ASP A 118 -2.11 2.51 2.59
CA ASP A 118 -3.46 2.87 2.98
C ASP A 118 -3.72 4.38 2.81
N LEU A 119 -5.01 4.72 2.81
CA LEU A 119 -5.54 6.08 2.79
C LEU A 119 -6.23 6.39 4.12
N GLY A 120 -6.27 7.67 4.48
CA GLY A 120 -6.87 8.14 5.73
C GLY A 120 -5.93 8.96 6.61
N PHE A 121 -6.29 9.10 7.88
CA PHE A 121 -5.44 9.78 8.86
C PHE A 121 -4.22 8.96 9.20
N SER A 122 -3.11 9.67 9.21
CA SER A 122 -1.82 9.15 9.61
C SER A 122 -1.49 9.48 11.06
N PRO A 123 -0.50 8.82 11.69
CA PRO A 123 -0.12 9.08 13.08
C PRO A 123 0.25 10.54 13.38
N ASN A 124 0.68 11.30 12.37
CA ASN A 124 1.06 12.70 12.52
C ASN A 124 -0.13 13.67 12.31
N GLY A 125 -1.36 13.16 12.26
CA GLY A 125 -2.58 13.95 12.12
C GLY A 125 -2.89 14.45 10.70
N ASN A 126 -2.08 14.09 9.71
CA ASN A 126 -2.36 14.43 8.32
C ASN A 126 -3.25 13.36 7.65
N PHE A 127 -4.15 13.76 6.76
CA PHE A 127 -5.05 12.87 6.01
C PHE A 127 -4.61 12.70 4.56
N TYR A 128 -4.57 11.46 4.08
CA TYR A 128 -4.12 11.11 2.73
C TYR A 128 -5.27 10.50 1.92
N SER A 129 -5.44 10.98 0.69
CA SER A 129 -6.25 10.32 -0.33
C SER A 129 -5.39 10.04 -1.58
N THR A 130 -5.99 9.50 -2.63
CA THR A 130 -5.31 9.17 -3.88
C THR A 130 -4.75 10.42 -4.57
N ASN A 131 -5.49 11.53 -4.52
CA ASN A 131 -5.16 12.75 -5.27
C ASN A 131 -4.98 14.01 -4.42
N ILE A 132 -5.33 13.96 -3.13
CA ILE A 132 -5.13 15.08 -2.20
C ILE A 132 -4.45 14.64 -0.91
N PHE A 133 -3.88 15.63 -0.24
CA PHE A 133 -3.24 15.50 1.05
C PHE A 133 -3.62 16.69 1.94
N ILE A 134 -4.10 16.42 3.16
CA ILE A 134 -4.59 17.43 4.11
C ILE A 134 -3.65 17.49 5.31
N THR A 135 -3.22 18.68 5.67
CA THR A 135 -2.41 18.97 6.86
C THR A 135 -3.02 20.12 7.65
N LYS A 136 -2.42 20.43 8.81
CA LYS A 136 -2.71 21.66 9.57
C LYS A 136 -2.53 22.96 8.75
N ASN A 137 -1.74 22.93 7.68
CA ASN A 137 -1.44 24.10 6.85
C ASN A 137 -2.38 24.21 5.63
N GLY A 138 -3.32 23.28 5.46
CA GLY A 138 -4.29 23.29 4.36
C GLY A 138 -4.35 21.99 3.56
N VAL A 139 -4.98 22.08 2.38
CA VAL A 139 -5.24 20.96 1.47
C VAL A 139 -4.38 21.12 0.21
N PHE A 140 -3.56 20.11 -0.07
CA PHE A 140 -2.58 20.08 -1.16
C PHE A 140 -2.89 18.96 -2.14
N ASP A 141 -2.53 19.15 -3.41
CA ASP A 141 -2.64 18.09 -4.40
C ASP A 141 -1.48 17.11 -4.24
N ARG A 142 -1.74 15.83 -4.47
CA ARG A 142 -0.72 14.80 -4.32
C ARG A 142 0.10 14.71 -5.61
N VAL A 143 1.38 15.05 -5.52
CA VAL A 143 2.33 14.94 -6.63
C VAL A 143 2.91 13.53 -6.64
N GLU A 144 2.58 12.75 -7.69
CA GLU A 144 3.25 11.53 -8.16
C GLU A 144 3.90 10.63 -7.09
N GLN A 145 3.13 10.21 -6.08
CA GLN A 145 3.56 9.19 -5.13
C GLN A 145 2.79 7.89 -5.38
N PRO A 146 3.46 6.78 -5.74
CA PRO A 146 2.78 5.53 -6.01
C PRO A 146 2.01 5.04 -4.79
N PHE A 147 0.73 4.69 -4.99
CA PHE A 147 -0.12 4.06 -3.99
C PHE A 147 -0.24 2.57 -4.33
N LYS A 148 0.14 1.69 -3.39
CA LYS A 148 0.15 0.24 -3.64
C LYS A 148 -1.23 -0.30 -4.02
N GLY A 149 -2.29 0.35 -3.53
CA GLY A 149 -3.68 0.04 -3.82
C GLY A 149 -4.15 0.37 -5.23
N ASP A 150 -3.39 1.12 -6.04
CA ASP A 150 -3.81 1.52 -7.41
C ASP A 150 -4.09 0.33 -8.33
N ALA A 151 -3.55 -0.85 -8.01
CA ALA A 151 -3.83 -2.09 -8.73
C ALA A 151 -5.29 -2.55 -8.60
N HIS A 152 -6.01 -2.14 -7.55
CA HIS A 152 -7.41 -2.48 -7.34
C HIS A 152 -8.34 -1.37 -7.85
N GLY A 153 -9.29 -1.73 -8.73
CA GLY A 153 -10.18 -0.77 -9.38
C GLY A 153 -10.96 0.13 -8.41
N TYR A 154 -11.44 -0.43 -7.29
CA TYR A 154 -12.12 0.34 -6.24
C TYR A 154 -11.22 1.43 -5.63
N LEU A 155 -9.99 1.07 -5.27
CA LEU A 155 -9.04 1.96 -4.61
C LEU A 155 -8.57 3.07 -5.54
N ARG A 156 -8.36 2.76 -6.82
CA ARG A 156 -8.01 3.74 -7.86
C ARG A 156 -9.10 4.79 -8.08
N ASN A 157 -10.35 4.43 -7.82
CA ASN A 157 -11.51 5.30 -8.02
C ASN A 157 -11.79 6.23 -6.81
N LEU A 158 -11.09 6.03 -5.69
CA LEU A 158 -11.11 6.97 -4.57
C LEU A 158 -10.45 8.29 -4.99
N GLY A 159 -10.84 9.37 -4.33
CA GLY A 159 -10.27 10.70 -4.55
C GLY A 159 -11.34 11.79 -4.49
N PHE A 160 -10.88 13.02 -4.26
CA PHE A 160 -11.77 14.17 -4.08
C PHE A 160 -11.63 15.14 -5.24
N LYS A 161 -12.74 15.72 -5.68
CA LYS A 161 -12.71 16.84 -6.63
C LYS A 161 -12.47 18.14 -5.87
N ARG A 162 -11.56 18.97 -6.36
CA ARG A 162 -11.43 20.36 -5.89
C ARG A 162 -12.68 21.14 -6.33
N GLY A 163 -13.31 21.81 -5.38
CA GLY A 163 -14.41 22.73 -5.64
C GLY A 163 -14.03 24.12 -5.17
N ASP A 164 -14.44 25.15 -5.91
CA ASP A 164 -14.42 26.51 -5.42
C ASP A 164 -15.52 26.74 -4.36
N LYS A 165 -15.57 27.94 -3.78
CA LYS A 165 -16.53 28.28 -2.72
C LYS A 165 -17.99 28.12 -3.18
N ASP A 166 -18.27 28.40 -4.45
CA ASP A 166 -19.63 28.29 -4.99
C ASP A 166 -20.05 26.82 -5.18
N THR A 167 -19.15 26.00 -5.72
CA THR A 167 -19.34 24.56 -5.85
C THR A 167 -19.58 23.91 -4.50
N LEU A 168 -18.80 24.27 -3.48
CA LEU A 168 -18.98 23.78 -2.11
C LEU A 168 -20.33 24.21 -1.53
N ARG A 169 -20.74 25.47 -1.75
CA ARG A 169 -22.06 25.95 -1.31
C ARG A 169 -23.19 25.15 -1.96
N LYS A 170 -23.12 24.94 -3.28
CA LYS A 170 -24.09 24.13 -4.03
C LYS A 170 -24.14 22.69 -3.53
N LEU A 171 -22.97 22.09 -3.23
CA LEU A 171 -22.91 20.76 -2.63
C LEU A 171 -23.61 20.74 -1.27
N CYS A 172 -23.34 21.69 -0.37
CA CYS A 172 -24.00 21.76 0.93
C CYS A 172 -25.52 21.85 0.80
N HIS A 173 -26.05 22.71 -0.08
CA HIS A 173 -27.48 22.76 -0.36
C HIS A 173 -28.00 21.44 -0.92
N HIS A 174 -27.27 20.83 -1.87
CA HIS A 174 -27.67 19.54 -2.42
C HIS A 174 -27.76 18.45 -1.35
N LEU A 175 -26.82 18.44 -0.40
CA LEU A 175 -26.83 17.48 0.69
C LEU A 175 -28.02 17.67 1.63
N LEU A 176 -28.30 18.91 2.03
CA LEU A 176 -29.35 19.23 2.98
C LEU A 176 -30.74 19.11 2.36
N ASP A 177 -30.93 19.68 1.18
CA ASP A 177 -32.25 19.87 0.57
C ASP A 177 -32.69 18.66 -0.28
N TYR A 178 -31.74 17.81 -0.71
CA TYR A 178 -32.03 16.67 -1.58
C TYR A 178 -31.54 15.33 -1.03
N PHE A 179 -30.24 15.20 -0.72
CA PHE A 179 -29.70 13.90 -0.30
C PHE A 179 -30.35 13.40 0.98
N LEU A 180 -30.42 14.22 2.03
CA LEU A 180 -31.04 13.85 3.31
C LEU A 180 -32.54 13.55 3.21
N GLU A 181 -33.20 14.03 2.16
CA GLU A 181 -34.63 13.86 1.90
C GLU A 181 -34.95 12.67 0.98
N LEU A 182 -33.96 11.92 0.49
CA LEU A 182 -34.17 10.76 -0.40
C LEU A 182 -35.01 9.65 0.23
N LYS A 183 -34.92 9.48 1.55
CA LYS A 183 -35.69 8.53 2.36
C LYS A 183 -35.98 9.14 3.73
N ARG A 184 -36.75 8.42 4.55
CA ARG A 184 -36.99 8.78 5.95
C ARG A 184 -35.67 9.11 6.66
N HIS A 185 -35.68 10.19 7.44
CA HIS A 185 -34.50 10.65 8.20
C HIS A 185 -33.91 9.58 9.14
N ALA A 186 -34.75 8.67 9.64
CA ALA A 186 -34.31 7.51 10.42
C ALA A 186 -33.31 6.59 9.67
N VAL A 187 -33.25 6.67 8.33
CA VAL A 187 -32.26 5.99 7.49
C VAL A 187 -31.16 6.96 7.04
N MET A 188 -31.55 8.16 6.60
CA MET A 188 -30.61 9.12 6.00
C MET A 188 -29.65 9.75 7.00
N TYR A 189 -30.10 10.05 8.23
CA TYR A 189 -29.23 10.66 9.24
C TYR A 189 -28.14 9.69 9.73
N PRO A 190 -28.43 8.41 10.04
CA PRO A 190 -27.38 7.43 10.30
C PRO A 190 -26.41 7.25 9.12
N LEU A 191 -26.92 7.23 7.89
CA LEU A 191 -26.07 7.11 6.69
C LEU A 191 -25.13 8.31 6.54
N MET A 192 -25.64 9.54 6.71
CA MET A 192 -24.82 10.75 6.70
C MET A 192 -23.80 10.75 7.84
N GLY A 193 -24.22 10.38 9.06
CA GLY A 193 -23.31 10.20 10.18
C GLY A 193 -22.19 9.21 9.87
N HIS A 194 -22.51 8.10 9.18
CA HIS A 194 -21.52 7.10 8.77
C HIS A 194 -20.54 7.63 7.73
N ILE A 195 -21.01 8.42 6.74
CA ILE A 195 -20.17 9.12 5.77
C ILE A 195 -19.19 10.06 6.51
N CYS A 196 -19.70 10.90 7.42
CA CYS A 196 -18.88 11.83 8.18
C CYS A 196 -17.88 11.12 9.12
N LEU A 197 -18.24 9.95 9.65
CA LEU A 197 -17.41 9.18 10.58
C LEU A 197 -16.28 8.43 9.90
N ALA A 198 -16.43 8.03 8.63
CA ALA A 198 -15.49 7.16 7.93
C ALA A 198 -14.02 7.63 7.99
N PRO A 199 -13.69 8.92 7.75
CA PRO A 199 -12.31 9.42 7.87
C PRO A 199 -11.73 9.24 9.26
N PHE A 200 -12.55 9.43 10.29
CA PHE A 200 -12.14 9.42 11.69
C PHE A 200 -12.22 8.05 12.33
N SER A 201 -12.71 7.03 11.62
CA SER A 201 -12.90 5.68 12.15
C SER A 201 -11.62 5.09 12.76
N SER A 202 -10.45 5.42 12.20
CA SER A 202 -9.14 5.01 12.71
C SER A 202 -8.71 5.71 14.00
N LEU A 203 -9.34 6.83 14.36
CA LEU A 203 -9.02 7.63 15.54
C LEU A 203 -9.93 7.31 16.74
N ILE A 204 -10.96 6.49 16.53
CA ILE A 204 -11.86 6.04 17.59
C ILE A 204 -11.16 4.89 18.32
N ILE A 205 -10.47 5.23 19.41
CA ILE A 205 -9.65 4.29 20.21
C ILE A 205 -10.48 3.59 21.30
N GLN A 206 -11.72 4.03 21.55
CA GLN A 206 -12.52 3.54 22.68
C GLN A 206 -13.32 2.27 22.37
N GLY A 207 -12.96 1.18 23.05
CA GLY A 207 -13.88 0.13 23.50
C GLY A 207 -14.06 -1.10 22.60
N SER A 208 -13.94 -0.97 21.29
CA SER A 208 -13.96 -2.13 20.39
C SER A 208 -12.88 -2.00 19.33
N LYS A 209 -12.13 -3.09 19.10
CA LYS A 209 -11.20 -3.22 17.97
C LYS A 209 -11.94 -3.22 16.60
N GLN A 210 -13.20 -2.80 16.56
CA GLN A 210 -14.10 -2.97 15.44
C GLN A 210 -14.55 -1.58 14.98
N LYS A 211 -14.24 -1.25 13.73
CA LYS A 211 -14.80 -0.08 13.07
C LYS A 211 -16.31 -0.27 12.93
N PRO A 212 -17.12 0.79 13.08
CA PRO A 212 -18.56 0.69 12.89
C PRO A 212 -18.86 0.24 11.46
N ALA A 213 -19.82 -0.67 11.31
CA ALA A 213 -20.39 -1.07 10.03
C ALA A 213 -21.87 -0.69 10.01
N LEU A 214 -22.35 -0.14 8.90
CA LEU A 214 -23.75 0.20 8.70
C LEU A 214 -24.36 -0.71 7.65
N HIS A 215 -25.39 -1.46 8.03
CA HIS A 215 -26.15 -2.31 7.11
C HIS A 215 -27.40 -1.58 6.63
N LEU A 216 -27.51 -1.39 5.31
CA LEU A 216 -28.76 -0.93 4.69
C LEU A 216 -29.65 -2.17 4.49
N VAL A 217 -30.76 -2.25 5.23
CA VAL A 217 -31.68 -3.40 5.21
C VAL A 217 -33.06 -2.98 4.74
N GLY A 218 -33.69 -3.82 3.93
CA GLY A 218 -35.04 -3.58 3.40
C GLY A 218 -35.36 -4.46 2.21
N ARG A 219 -36.62 -4.40 1.75
CA ARG A 219 -37.11 -5.18 0.60
C ARG A 219 -36.31 -4.93 -0.68
N THR A 220 -36.30 -5.89 -1.59
CA THR A 220 -35.76 -5.71 -2.95
C THR A 220 -36.45 -4.52 -3.63
N GLY A 221 -35.71 -3.73 -4.41
CA GLY A 221 -36.25 -2.56 -5.11
C GLY A 221 -36.42 -1.29 -4.26
N CYS A 222 -36.07 -1.28 -2.97
CA CYS A 222 -36.21 -0.07 -2.14
C CYS A 222 -35.06 0.96 -2.29
N GLY A 223 -34.06 0.68 -3.13
CA GLY A 223 -32.96 1.60 -3.45
C GLY A 223 -31.73 1.50 -2.53
N LYS A 224 -31.47 0.34 -1.90
CA LYS A 224 -30.31 0.15 -0.99
C LYS A 224 -28.97 0.36 -1.72
N THR A 225 -28.76 -0.35 -2.83
CA THR A 225 -27.59 -0.21 -3.70
C THR A 225 -27.39 1.23 -4.16
N PHE A 226 -28.47 1.90 -4.56
CA PHE A 226 -28.43 3.30 -4.98
C PHE A 226 -27.95 4.22 -3.85
N LEU A 227 -28.51 4.09 -2.64
CA LEU A 227 -28.08 4.89 -1.48
C LEU A 227 -26.64 4.58 -1.05
N GLY A 228 -26.25 3.30 -1.03
CA GLY A 228 -24.88 2.88 -0.73
C GLY A 228 -23.87 3.41 -1.74
N GLY A 229 -24.19 3.35 -3.03
CA GLY A 229 -23.37 3.91 -4.10
C GLY A 229 -23.24 5.44 -4.02
N LEU A 230 -24.31 6.16 -3.72
CA LEU A 230 -24.25 7.61 -3.48
C LEU A 230 -23.40 7.94 -2.26
N ALA A 231 -23.54 7.21 -1.16
CA ALA A 231 -22.74 7.40 0.04
C ALA A 231 -21.24 7.15 -0.22
N ALA A 232 -20.89 6.09 -0.95
CA ALA A 232 -19.52 5.82 -1.37
C ALA A 232 -18.99 6.93 -2.29
N SER A 233 -19.83 7.50 -3.15
CA SER A 233 -19.45 8.56 -4.10
C SER A 233 -19.05 9.89 -3.46
N PHE A 234 -19.24 10.07 -2.15
CA PHE A 234 -18.60 11.17 -1.42
C PHE A 234 -17.06 11.08 -1.43
N PHE A 235 -16.54 9.88 -1.58
CA PHE A 235 -15.13 9.54 -1.43
C PHE A 235 -14.42 9.24 -2.76
N GLY A 236 -15.16 9.20 -3.87
CA GLY A 236 -14.63 8.78 -5.15
C GLY A 236 -15.67 8.74 -6.25
N THR A 237 -15.30 8.21 -7.42
CA THR A 237 -16.21 8.03 -8.55
C THR A 237 -16.35 6.54 -8.88
N PHE A 238 -17.49 5.97 -8.50
CA PHE A 238 -17.76 4.54 -8.66
C PHE A 238 -18.82 4.35 -9.74
N LYS A 239 -18.39 4.15 -11.00
CA LYS A 239 -19.26 3.78 -12.12
C LYS A 239 -19.40 2.25 -12.15
N ASP A 240 -20.32 1.72 -11.36
CA ASP A 240 -20.65 0.27 -11.28
C ASP A 240 -19.54 -0.64 -10.76
N VAL A 241 -18.51 -0.07 -10.12
CA VAL A 241 -17.43 -0.82 -9.46
C VAL A 241 -17.68 -0.77 -7.96
N PHE A 242 -18.59 -1.62 -7.49
CA PHE A 242 -18.78 -1.87 -6.06
C PHE A 242 -18.20 -3.22 -5.68
N LEU A 243 -17.80 -3.35 -4.42
CA LEU A 243 -17.40 -4.65 -3.89
C LEU A 243 -18.66 -5.49 -3.69
N THR A 244 -18.54 -6.80 -3.82
CA THR A 244 -19.62 -7.75 -3.54
C THR A 244 -19.14 -8.82 -2.58
N TRP A 245 -20.07 -9.47 -1.88
CA TRP A 245 -19.74 -10.58 -0.98
C TRP A 245 -19.26 -11.84 -1.71
N ASP A 246 -19.38 -11.91 -3.04
CA ASP A 246 -18.78 -12.97 -3.86
C ASP A 246 -17.24 -12.91 -3.89
N SER A 247 -16.66 -11.79 -3.46
CA SER A 247 -15.20 -11.65 -3.35
C SER A 247 -14.64 -12.44 -2.17
N THR A 248 -13.41 -12.94 -2.30
CA THR A 248 -12.74 -13.62 -1.18
C THR A 248 -12.52 -12.68 0.01
N ALA A 249 -12.56 -13.21 1.24
CA ALA A 249 -12.31 -12.44 2.45
C ALA A 249 -10.98 -11.67 2.39
N ASN A 250 -9.91 -12.31 1.90
CA ASN A 250 -8.60 -11.67 1.72
C ASN A 250 -8.65 -10.47 0.77
N SER A 251 -9.43 -10.55 -0.31
CA SER A 251 -9.58 -9.43 -1.26
C SER A 251 -10.31 -8.26 -0.60
N LEU A 252 -11.43 -8.54 0.08
CA LEU A 252 -12.21 -7.53 0.79
C LEU A 252 -11.39 -6.87 1.92
N GLU A 253 -10.60 -7.63 2.65
CA GLU A 253 -9.69 -7.12 3.69
C GLU A 253 -8.61 -6.20 3.10
N GLN A 254 -7.99 -6.58 1.99
CA GLN A 254 -6.96 -5.76 1.34
C GLN A 254 -7.53 -4.42 0.86
N VAL A 255 -8.72 -4.43 0.24
CA VAL A 255 -9.37 -3.20 -0.20
C VAL A 255 -9.79 -2.34 0.99
N SER A 256 -10.37 -2.96 2.02
CA SER A 256 -10.82 -2.26 3.23
C SER A 256 -9.66 -1.66 4.03
N PHE A 257 -8.50 -2.32 4.02
CA PHE A 257 -7.26 -1.80 4.57
C PHE A 257 -6.77 -0.60 3.76
N GLY A 258 -6.72 -0.72 2.43
CA GLY A 258 -6.31 0.37 1.54
C GLY A 258 -7.20 1.62 1.65
N ALA A 259 -8.50 1.44 1.87
CA ALA A 259 -9.49 2.50 1.99
C ALA A 259 -9.80 2.89 3.45
N ARG A 260 -8.85 2.73 4.38
CA ARG A 260 -9.08 2.84 5.82
C ARG A 260 -9.76 4.14 6.29
N GLY A 261 -9.53 5.27 5.62
CA GLY A 261 -10.15 6.57 5.91
C GLY A 261 -11.31 6.95 4.97
N HIS A 262 -11.85 6.01 4.23
CA HIS A 262 -12.93 6.21 3.26
C HIS A 262 -14.07 5.23 3.56
N LEU A 263 -15.28 5.57 3.12
CA LEU A 263 -16.40 4.63 3.22
C LEU A 263 -16.21 3.53 2.18
N VAL A 264 -16.25 2.27 2.62
CA VAL A 264 -16.22 1.09 1.75
C VAL A 264 -17.64 0.54 1.64
N PHE A 265 -18.15 0.45 0.42
CA PHE A 265 -19.46 -0.12 0.14
C PHE A 265 -19.33 -1.52 -0.45
N ILE A 266 -19.99 -2.49 0.18
CA ILE A 266 -20.09 -3.88 -0.24
C ILE A 266 -21.57 -4.17 -0.48
N ASP A 267 -21.93 -4.52 -1.71
CA ASP A 267 -23.29 -4.80 -2.12
C ASP A 267 -23.61 -6.30 -2.11
N ASP A 268 -24.89 -6.61 -2.25
CA ASP A 268 -25.43 -7.96 -2.44
C ASP A 268 -25.01 -8.96 -1.36
N TYR A 269 -25.33 -8.63 -0.10
CA TYR A 269 -25.26 -9.62 0.98
C TYR A 269 -26.39 -10.63 0.82
N CYS A 270 -26.10 -11.81 0.26
CA CYS A 270 -27.05 -12.92 0.20
C CYS A 270 -26.80 -13.91 1.34
N SER A 271 -27.76 -14.05 2.26
CA SER A 271 -27.62 -14.96 3.41
C SER A 271 -27.70 -16.44 3.03
N SER A 272 -28.06 -16.80 1.79
CA SER A 272 -28.15 -18.19 1.35
C SER A 272 -26.80 -18.90 1.20
N ASP A 273 -25.71 -18.14 1.10
CA ASP A 273 -24.36 -18.70 0.95
C ASP A 273 -23.69 -19.04 2.30
N ILE A 274 -24.33 -18.67 3.41
CA ILE A 274 -23.93 -19.09 4.75
C ILE A 274 -24.74 -20.33 5.12
N SER A 275 -24.33 -21.49 4.62
CA SER A 275 -24.78 -22.75 5.20
C SER A 275 -24.26 -22.82 6.64
N TYR A 276 -25.16 -22.63 7.61
CA TYR A 276 -24.88 -23.12 8.96
C TYR A 276 -24.79 -24.64 8.84
N LYS A 277 -23.57 -25.19 8.88
CA LYS A 277 -23.41 -26.59 9.24
C LYS A 277 -24.04 -26.75 10.62
N LYS A 278 -25.20 -27.40 10.65
CA LYS A 278 -25.77 -27.96 11.88
C LYS A 278 -24.83 -29.01 12.44
#